data_AF-A0A7J4Q5N1-F1
#
_entry.id   AF-A0A7J4Q5N1-F1
#
_cell.length_a   1.000
_cell.length_b   1.000
_cell.length_c   1.000
_cell.angle_alpha   90.00
_cell.angle_beta   90.00
_cell.angle_gamma   90.00
#
_symmetry.space_group_name_H-M   'P 1'
#
loop_
_entity.id
_entity.type
_entity.pdbx_description
1 polymer ?
#
loop_
_entity_poly.entity_id
_entity_poly.type
_entity_poly.pdbx_seq_one_letter_code
_entity_poly.pdbx_strand_id
1 'polypeptide(L)'
;PGEVYTTDNGVIIVGTSNLPGTLANTSSMLYSNNLTTFVISILNDGELLISEEDDILVGAPEGSDFYVNGMGGVLICQNGKLHPKQTRLGGVL
;
A
#
# COMPACT_ATOMS: atom_id res chain seq x y z
N PRO A 1 -19.56 9.72 9.06
CA PRO A 1 -18.27 9.68 8.33
C PRO A 1 -18.45 10.22 6.91
N GLY A 2 -17.53 11.01 6.37
CA GLY A 2 -17.68 11.55 5.00
C GLY A 2 -18.34 12.94 4.90
N GLU A 3 -18.96 13.44 5.98
CA GLU A 3 -19.79 14.66 5.93
C GLU A 3 -19.02 15.92 6.32
N VAL A 4 -19.52 17.06 5.84
CA VAL A 4 -19.09 18.39 6.27
C VAL A 4 -20.18 18.97 7.16
N TYR A 5 -19.85 19.36 8.38
CA TYR A 5 -20.82 19.99 9.28
C TYR A 5 -20.22 21.21 9.99
N THR A 6 -21.08 22.18 10.30
CA THR A 6 -20.72 23.38 11.04
C THR A 6 -21.22 23.23 12.48
N THR A 7 -20.32 23.41 13.45
CA THR A 7 -20.68 23.44 14.88
C THR A 7 -21.49 24.69 15.22
N ASP A 8 -22.17 24.68 16.37
CA ASP A 8 -22.94 25.84 16.86
C ASP A 8 -22.09 27.12 17.03
N ASN A 9 -20.77 26.96 17.25
CA ASN A 9 -19.81 28.06 17.39
C ASN A 9 -19.18 28.49 16.04
N GLY A 10 -19.66 27.97 14.91
CA GLY A 10 -19.21 28.37 13.57
C GLY A 10 -17.98 27.63 13.03
N VAL A 11 -17.43 26.64 13.73
CA VAL A 11 -16.32 25.80 13.22
C VAL A 11 -16.84 24.82 12.16
N ILE A 12 -16.20 24.73 11.00
CA ILE A 12 -16.51 23.77 9.94
C ILE A 12 -15.60 22.54 10.08
N ILE A 13 -16.20 21.36 10.18
CA ILE A 13 -15.50 20.08 10.27
C ILE A 13 -15.69 19.35 8.93
N VAL A 14 -14.58 19.14 8.21
CA VAL A 14 -14.58 18.49 6.89
C VAL A 14 -14.22 17.02 7.04
N GLY A 15 -15.20 16.15 6.85
CA GLY A 15 -15.05 14.70 6.99
C GLY A 15 -14.90 13.94 5.67
N THR A 16 -14.67 14.60 4.54
CA THR A 16 -14.61 14.00 3.19
C THR A 16 -13.70 12.76 3.15
N SER A 17 -14.29 11.59 2.88
CA SER A 17 -13.59 10.29 2.95
C SER A 17 -12.79 9.94 1.71
N ASN A 18 -13.18 10.45 0.53
CA ASN A 18 -12.48 10.24 -0.74
C ASN A 18 -12.00 11.56 -1.33
N LEU A 19 -11.13 12.25 -0.58
CA LEU A 19 -10.54 13.51 -1.04
C LEU A 19 -9.73 13.35 -2.34
N PRO A 20 -8.93 12.28 -2.56
CA PRO A 20 -8.26 12.08 -3.85
C PRO A 20 -9.24 11.96 -5.03
N GLY A 21 -10.43 11.40 -4.79
CA GLY A 21 -11.50 11.33 -5.79
C GLY A 21 -12.04 12.68 -6.24
N THR A 22 -11.90 13.75 -5.44
CA THR A 22 -12.30 15.10 -5.85
C THR A 22 -11.31 15.73 -6.85
N LEU A 23 -10.12 15.14 -7.00
CA LEU A 23 -9.10 15.48 -8.00
C LEU A 23 -8.73 14.23 -8.81
N ALA A 24 -9.75 13.51 -9.30
CA ALA A 24 -9.61 12.18 -9.89
C ALA A 24 -8.51 12.08 -10.96
N ASN A 25 -8.42 13.04 -11.88
CA ASN A 25 -7.41 13.03 -12.94
C ASN A 25 -5.98 13.04 -12.39
N THR A 26 -5.67 13.98 -11.49
CA THR A 26 -4.33 14.10 -10.89
C THR A 26 -4.02 12.90 -10.00
N SER A 27 -4.96 12.49 -9.16
CA SER A 27 -4.82 11.31 -8.30
C SER A 27 -4.55 10.05 -9.12
N SER A 28 -5.25 9.87 -10.24
CA SER A 28 -5.06 8.72 -11.13
C SER A 28 -3.71 8.76 -11.83
N MET A 29 -3.26 9.94 -12.29
CA MET A 29 -1.95 10.11 -12.90
C MET A 29 -0.82 9.78 -11.92
N LEU A 30 -0.89 10.28 -10.68
CA LEU A 30 0.11 10.00 -9.65
C LEU A 30 0.09 8.52 -9.24
N TYR A 31 -1.10 7.92 -9.11
CA TYR A 31 -1.24 6.49 -8.85
C TYR A 31 -0.67 5.63 -9.98
N SER A 32 -0.89 6.02 -11.23
CA SER A 32 -0.30 5.36 -12.40
C SER A 32 1.22 5.43 -12.36
N ASN A 33 1.81 6.59 -12.03
CA ASN A 33 3.26 6.72 -11.90
C ASN A 33 3.82 5.78 -10.82
N ASN A 34 3.14 5.65 -9.69
CA ASN A 34 3.53 4.71 -8.62
C ASN A 34 3.47 3.27 -9.12
N LEU A 35 2.38 2.86 -9.78
CA LEU A 35 2.21 1.50 -10.29
C LEU A 35 3.23 1.17 -11.39
N THR A 36 3.47 2.09 -12.33
CA THR A 36 4.49 1.94 -13.36
C THR A 36 5.88 1.79 -12.76
N THR A 37 6.24 2.64 -11.80
CA THR A 37 7.54 2.56 -11.12
C THR A 37 7.70 1.23 -10.40
N PHE A 38 6.66 0.78 -9.68
CA PHE A 38 6.67 -0.51 -8.99
C PHE A 38 6.80 -1.70 -9.96
N VAL A 39 6.05 -1.71 -11.06
CA VAL A 39 6.16 -2.78 -12.07
C VAL A 39 7.56 -2.79 -12.68
N ILE A 40 8.13 -1.62 -12.99
CA ILE A 40 9.50 -1.52 -13.51
C ILE A 40 10.51 -2.06 -12.48
N SER A 41 10.34 -1.81 -11.18
CA SER A 41 11.29 -2.27 -10.17
C SER A 41 11.32 -3.79 -10.00
N ILE A 42 10.23 -4.50 -10.34
CA ILE A 42 10.12 -5.96 -10.22
C ILE A 42 10.24 -6.69 -11.57
N LEU A 43 10.47 -5.94 -12.66
CA LEU A 43 10.81 -6.51 -13.96
C LEU A 43 12.32 -6.74 -14.02
N ASN A 44 12.72 -7.91 -14.51
CA ASN A 44 14.10 -8.23 -14.83
C ASN A 44 14.16 -8.76 -16.26
N ASP A 45 14.94 -8.11 -17.13
CA ASP A 45 15.08 -8.45 -18.56
C ASP A 45 13.75 -8.67 -19.31
N GLY A 46 12.71 -7.91 -18.93
CA GLY A 46 11.38 -7.98 -19.56
C GLY A 46 10.48 -9.08 -19.00
N GLU A 47 10.96 -9.89 -18.06
CA GLU A 47 10.15 -10.87 -17.33
C GLU A 47 9.81 -10.37 -15.93
N LEU A 48 8.62 -10.73 -15.46
CA LEU A 48 8.19 -10.42 -14.10
C LEU A 48 8.92 -11.36 -13.12
N LEU A 49 9.78 -10.81 -12.27
CA LEU A 49 10.51 -11.56 -11.27
C LEU A 49 9.95 -11.26 -9.87
N ILE A 50 9.23 -12.22 -9.31
CA ILE A 50 8.82 -12.18 -7.90
C ILE A 50 9.97 -12.77 -7.08
N SER A 51 10.85 -11.92 -6.57
CA SER A 51 12.01 -12.33 -5.76
C SER A 51 11.69 -12.35 -4.27
N GLU A 52 12.12 -13.41 -3.58
CA GLU A 52 12.05 -13.53 -2.11
C GLU A 52 13.10 -12.66 -1.39
N GLU A 53 14.01 -12.05 -2.15
CA GLU A 53 15.07 -11.17 -1.65
C GLU A 53 14.72 -9.68 -1.83
N ASP A 54 13.61 -9.38 -2.49
CA ASP A 54 13.17 -7.99 -2.72
C ASP A 54 12.44 -7.47 -1.47
N ASP A 55 13.09 -6.56 -0.76
CA ASP A 55 12.57 -5.93 0.46
C ASP A 55 11.24 -5.20 0.27
N ILE A 56 10.94 -4.70 -0.94
CA ILE A 56 9.65 -4.08 -1.26
C ILE A 56 8.57 -5.16 -1.36
N LEU A 57 8.87 -6.29 -2.00
CA LEU A 57 7.93 -7.41 -2.15
C LEU A 57 7.67 -8.12 -0.82
N VAL A 58 8.73 -8.55 -0.14
CA VAL A 58 8.62 -9.47 0.99
C VAL A 58 8.80 -8.82 2.35
N GLY A 59 9.26 -7.57 2.38
CA GLY A 59 9.51 -6.80 3.60
C GLY A 59 10.99 -6.86 3.99
N ALA A 60 11.47 -5.77 4.58
CA ALA A 60 12.86 -5.61 5.00
C ALA A 60 13.31 -6.75 5.95
N PRO A 61 14.59 -7.17 5.91
CA PRO A 61 15.11 -8.24 6.75
C PRO A 61 15.32 -7.79 8.20
N GLU A 62 15.43 -8.76 9.11
CA GLU A 62 15.79 -8.50 10.51
C GLU A 62 17.13 -7.77 10.61
N GLY A 63 17.15 -6.71 11.43
CA GLY A 63 18.31 -5.81 11.55
C GLY A 63 18.26 -4.58 10.66
N SER A 64 17.30 -4.46 9.74
CA SER A 64 17.00 -3.22 9.02
C SER A 64 16.22 -2.23 9.89
N ASP A 65 16.47 -0.93 9.73
CA ASP A 65 15.69 0.15 10.35
C ASP A 65 14.21 0.13 9.94
N PHE A 66 13.91 -0.50 8.80
CA PHE A 66 12.55 -0.63 8.27
C PHE A 66 11.89 -1.97 8.60
N TYR A 67 12.55 -2.85 9.36
CA TYR A 67 11.98 -4.13 9.78
C TYR A 67 10.81 -3.92 10.75
N VAL A 68 9.67 -4.51 10.44
CA VAL A 68 8.53 -4.57 11.34
C VAL A 68 8.07 -6.02 11.46
N ASN A 69 8.14 -6.58 12.67
CA ASN A 69 7.82 -7.98 12.92
C ASN A 69 6.39 -8.33 12.47
N GLY A 70 6.29 -9.32 11.59
CA GLY A 70 5.05 -9.83 11.01
C GLY A 70 4.38 -8.95 9.95
N MET A 71 5.06 -7.89 9.51
CA MET A 71 4.65 -7.01 8.42
C MET A 71 5.56 -7.30 7.22
N GLY A 72 5.07 -8.13 6.31
CA GLY A 72 5.74 -8.36 5.04
C GLY A 72 5.68 -7.12 4.15
N GLY A 73 6.20 -7.24 2.94
CA GLY A 73 6.18 -6.18 1.94
C GLY A 73 4.82 -6.07 1.24
N VAL A 74 4.82 -5.64 -0.01
CA VAL A 74 3.58 -5.48 -0.79
C VAL A 74 3.01 -6.80 -1.31
N LEU A 75 3.81 -7.88 -1.32
CA LEU A 75 3.34 -9.21 -1.70
C LEU A 75 2.51 -9.81 -0.56
N ILE A 76 1.19 -9.87 -0.78
CA ILE A 76 0.26 -10.41 0.22
C ILE A 76 0.08 -11.92 0.04
N CYS A 77 -0.14 -12.40 -1.18
CA CYS A 77 -0.51 -13.78 -1.47
C CYS A 77 0.07 -14.24 -2.81
N GLN A 78 0.46 -15.51 -2.89
CA GLN A 78 0.89 -16.18 -4.11
C GLN A 78 0.32 -17.60 -4.13
N ASN A 79 -0.15 -18.07 -5.29
CA ASN A 79 -0.71 -19.41 -5.45
C ASN A 79 -1.83 -19.75 -4.44
N GLY A 80 -2.66 -18.75 -4.12
CA GLY A 80 -3.79 -18.89 -3.19
C GLY A 80 -3.39 -19.02 -1.72
N LYS A 81 -2.11 -18.80 -1.38
CA LYS A 81 -1.62 -18.83 0.00
C LYS A 81 -1.06 -17.46 0.40
N LEU A 82 -1.38 -17.04 1.61
CA LEU A 82 -0.78 -15.86 2.22
C LEU A 82 0.75 -16.04 2.29
N HIS A 83 1.49 -14.99 1.96
CA HIS A 83 2.94 -14.99 2.04
C HIS A 83 3.38 -15.21 3.50
N PRO A 84 4.37 -16.09 3.78
CA PRO A 84 4.73 -16.46 5.15
C PRO A 84 5.20 -15.29 6.02
N LYS A 85 5.73 -14.22 5.41
CA LYS A 85 6.12 -12.99 6.13
C LYS A 85 4.94 -12.08 6.53
N GLN A 86 3.72 -12.34 6.04
CA GLN A 86 2.51 -11.54 6.34
C GLN A 86 1.74 -12.05 7.56
N THR A 87 2.43 -12.38 8.66
CA THR A 87 1.80 -13.06 9.82
C THR A 87 0.75 -12.19 10.53
N ARG A 88 0.86 -10.86 10.48
CA ARG A 88 -0.14 -9.95 11.05
C ARG A 88 -1.49 -10.00 10.31
N LEU A 89 -1.49 -10.23 9.00
CA LEU A 89 -2.73 -10.33 8.22
C LEU A 89 -3.43 -11.67 8.45
N GLY A 90 -2.66 -12.74 8.66
CA GLY A 90 -3.21 -14.07 8.95
C GLY A 90 -3.94 -14.17 10.29
N GLY A 91 -3.62 -13.31 11.26
CA GLY A 91 -4.31 -13.24 12.56
C GLY A 91 -5.56 -12.36 12.60
N VAL A 92 -5.91 -11.71 11.48
CA VAL A 92 -7.08 -10.83 11.35
C VAL A 92 -8.24 -11.52 10.59
N LEU A 93 -8.00 -12.71 10.05
CA LEU A 93 -9.00 -13.56 9.39
C LEU A 93 -9.69 -14.51 10.36
#